data_AF-A0AA47NTD2-F1
#
_entry.id   AF-A0AA47NTD2-F1
#
_cell.length_a   1.000
_cell.length_b   1.000
_cell.length_c   1.000
_cell.angle_alpha   90.00
_cell.angle_beta   90.00
_cell.angle_gamma   90.00
#
_symmetry.space_group_name_H-M   'P 1'
#
loop_
_entity.id
_entity.type
_entity.pdbx_description
1 polymer ?
#
loop_
_entity_poly.entity_id
_entity_poly.type
_entity_poly.pdbx_seq_one_letter_code
_entity_poly.pdbx_strand_id
1 'polypeptide(L)'
;MDSKYTPISRRTISEKRIPELVRKVKETVLKKLETRSSVSLTTDLWSDRRLRSFLGVTAHVCSESKDFYAIESYLLECRRFTDTLLSEVENIIDSEGATDSGAMNVDSSSDSPPVKSPRLLSRYKAHKKRNSAQDSSVVTQISKYFDAINDSDTDNALFFWAKNHDRFQQLHKLALKVLSVPASSAPVERIFSRGGIIMRPHRACLGHRMLQTLIFLKCNQTLL
;
A
#
# COMPACT_ATOMS: atom_id res chain seq x y z
N MET A 1 -25.85 -12.96 -35.62
CA MET A 1 -25.60 -11.56 -35.23
C MET A 1 -26.96 -10.87 -35.19
N ASP A 2 -27.37 -10.35 -34.05
CA ASP A 2 -28.71 -9.76 -33.86
C ASP A 2 -28.88 -8.52 -34.75
N SER A 3 -29.93 -8.46 -35.58
CA SER A 3 -30.09 -7.40 -36.60
C SER A 3 -30.39 -6.02 -36.00
N LYS A 4 -30.55 -5.94 -34.67
CA LYS A 4 -30.83 -4.72 -33.90
C LYS A 4 -29.60 -4.16 -33.17
N TYR A 5 -28.45 -4.83 -33.21
CA TYR A 5 -27.25 -4.33 -32.53
C TYR A 5 -26.59 -3.22 -33.36
N THR A 6 -26.72 -1.98 -32.91
CA THR A 6 -25.91 -0.87 -33.40
C THR A 6 -24.68 -0.69 -32.50
N PRO A 7 -23.46 -0.75 -33.06
CA PRO A 7 -22.26 -0.60 -32.27
C PRO A 7 -22.19 0.81 -31.67
N ILE A 8 -21.93 0.86 -30.36
CA ILE A 8 -21.78 2.11 -29.62
C ILE A 8 -20.57 2.88 -30.16
N SER A 9 -20.73 4.20 -30.34
CA SER A 9 -19.64 5.03 -30.84
C SER A 9 -18.42 5.01 -29.91
N ARG A 10 -17.21 5.06 -30.50
CA ARG A 10 -15.95 5.17 -29.74
C ARG A 10 -15.97 6.36 -28.78
N ARG A 11 -16.62 7.45 -29.17
CA ARG A 11 -16.77 8.66 -28.36
C ARG A 11 -17.58 8.36 -27.10
N THR A 12 -18.73 7.71 -27.23
CA THR A 12 -19.55 7.29 -26.10
C THR A 12 -18.80 6.34 -25.16
N ILE A 13 -18.01 5.41 -25.71
CA ILE A 13 -17.18 4.51 -24.88
C ILE A 13 -16.13 5.32 -24.10
N SER A 14 -15.39 6.20 -24.78
CA SER A 14 -14.24 6.91 -24.22
C SER A 14 -14.64 8.03 -23.26
N GLU A 15 -15.71 8.77 -23.57
CA GLU A 15 -16.12 9.98 -22.84
C GLU A 15 -17.20 9.71 -21.79
N LYS A 16 -17.91 8.57 -21.87
CA LYS A 16 -19.01 8.26 -20.93
C LYS A 16 -18.81 6.94 -20.19
N ARG A 17 -18.76 5.81 -20.91
CA ARG A 17 -18.74 4.46 -20.30
C ARG A 17 -17.46 4.21 -19.50
N ILE A 18 -16.30 4.55 -20.06
CA ILE A 18 -15.01 4.34 -19.38
C ILE A 18 -14.92 5.20 -18.10
N PRO A 19 -15.20 6.51 -18.12
CA PRO A 19 -15.24 7.31 -16.89
C PRO A 19 -16.22 6.80 -15.84
N GLU A 20 -17.40 6.33 -16.27
CA GLU A 20 -18.41 5.73 -15.37
C GLU A 20 -17.88 4.46 -14.68
N LEU A 21 -17.21 3.58 -15.43
CA LEU A 21 -16.56 2.39 -14.87
C LEU A 21 -15.44 2.75 -13.89
N VAL A 22 -14.61 3.74 -14.22
CA VAL A 22 -13.55 4.22 -13.31
C VAL A 22 -14.15 4.69 -12.00
N ARG A 23 -15.21 5.50 -12.05
CA ARG A 23 -15.92 5.97 -10.86
C ARG A 23 -16.44 4.81 -10.02
N LYS A 24 -17.14 3.85 -10.64
CA LYS A 24 -17.68 2.66 -9.94
C LYS A 24 -16.57 1.85 -9.26
N VAL A 25 -15.45 1.63 -9.95
CA VAL A 25 -14.30 0.90 -9.39
C VAL A 25 -13.67 1.70 -8.24
N LYS A 26 -13.48 3.01 -8.38
CA LYS A 26 -12.97 3.88 -7.29
C LYS A 26 -13.84 3.81 -6.06
N GLU A 27 -15.16 3.91 -6.21
CA GLU A 27 -16.12 3.77 -5.10
C GLU A 27 -16.03 2.39 -4.43
N THR A 28 -15.87 1.34 -5.23
CA THR A 28 -15.74 -0.04 -4.71
C THR A 28 -14.43 -0.22 -3.93
N VAL A 29 -13.32 0.31 -4.45
CA VAL A 29 -12.02 0.31 -3.76
C VAL A 29 -12.14 1.07 -2.44
N LEU A 30 -12.71 2.29 -2.44
CA LEU A 30 -12.88 3.09 -1.23
C LEU A 30 -13.67 2.35 -0.16
N LYS A 31 -14.84 1.77 -0.50
CA LYS A 31 -15.64 0.97 0.43
C LYS A 31 -14.85 -0.22 1.01
N LYS A 32 -14.08 -0.90 0.16
CA LYS A 32 -13.22 -2.01 0.59
C LYS A 32 -12.09 -1.57 1.52
N LEU A 33 -11.58 -0.35 1.37
CA LEU A 33 -10.52 0.21 2.21
C LEU A 33 -11.05 0.79 3.53
N GLU A 34 -12.22 1.45 3.52
CA GLU A 34 -12.89 1.99 4.72
C GLU A 34 -13.17 0.94 5.78
N THR A 35 -13.44 -0.30 5.34
CA THR A 35 -13.73 -1.42 6.24
C THR A 35 -12.46 -1.96 6.94
N ARG A 36 -11.26 -1.54 6.54
CA ARG A 36 -9.99 -2.16 6.98
C ARG A 36 -9.29 -1.32 8.04
N SER A 37 -8.69 -2.00 9.01
CA SER A 37 -7.93 -1.38 10.10
C SER A 37 -6.53 -0.90 9.68
N SER A 38 -5.96 -1.47 8.62
CA SER A 38 -4.63 -1.14 8.13
C SER A 38 -4.51 -1.34 6.63
N VAL A 39 -3.80 -0.43 5.99
CA VAL A 39 -3.48 -0.47 4.56
C VAL A 39 -1.97 -0.30 4.42
N SER A 40 -1.34 -1.12 3.57
CA SER A 40 0.04 -0.91 3.13
C SER A 40 0.04 -0.31 1.73
N LEU A 41 0.98 0.58 1.43
CA LEU A 41 1.09 1.23 0.14
C LEU A 41 2.43 0.87 -0.50
N THR A 42 2.39 0.61 -1.81
CA THR A 42 3.58 0.56 -2.65
C THR A 42 3.44 1.56 -3.78
N THR A 43 4.54 2.22 -4.11
CA THR A 43 4.61 3.17 -5.21
C THR A 43 5.77 2.82 -6.12
N ASP A 44 5.61 3.09 -7.40
CA ASP A 44 6.69 2.87 -8.37
C ASP A 44 6.55 3.76 -9.59
N LEU A 45 7.70 4.10 -10.16
CA LEU A 45 7.82 4.96 -11.32
C LEU A 45 8.20 4.13 -12.54
N TRP A 46 7.48 4.35 -13.64
CA TRP A 46 7.76 3.66 -14.89
C TRP A 46 7.54 4.53 -16.10
N SER A 47 8.24 4.19 -17.18
CA SER A 47 8.19 4.94 -18.41
C SER A 47 7.52 4.13 -19.50
N ASP A 48 6.69 4.79 -20.29
CA ASP A 48 6.17 4.18 -21.51
C ASP A 48 7.20 4.19 -22.65
N ARG A 49 6.86 3.58 -23.79
CA ARG A 49 7.74 3.54 -24.98
C ARG A 49 8.04 4.91 -25.57
N ARG A 50 7.31 5.95 -25.16
CA ARG A 50 7.50 7.34 -25.58
C ARG A 50 8.24 8.15 -24.50
N LEU A 51 8.88 7.47 -23.54
CA LEU A 51 9.60 8.06 -22.42
C LEU A 51 8.73 8.98 -21.54
N ARG A 52 7.42 8.72 -21.48
CA ARG A 52 6.53 9.41 -20.54
C ARG A 52 6.54 8.64 -19.23
N SER A 53 6.91 9.31 -18.16
CA SER A 53 6.92 8.74 -16.80
C SER A 53 5.51 8.67 -16.21
N PHE A 54 5.26 7.63 -15.42
CA PHE A 54 4.00 7.37 -14.73
C PHE A 54 4.30 6.82 -13.33
N LEU A 55 3.63 7.37 -12.33
CA LEU A 55 3.66 6.91 -10.94
C LEU A 55 2.41 6.06 -10.68
N GLY A 56 2.61 4.80 -10.31
CA GLY A 56 1.55 3.92 -9.82
C GLY A 56 1.53 3.90 -8.30
N VAL A 57 0.35 3.98 -7.68
CA VAL A 57 0.17 3.82 -6.22
C VAL A 57 -0.77 2.65 -5.97
N THR A 58 -0.26 1.58 -5.36
CA THR A 58 -1.02 0.35 -5.07
C THR A 58 -1.22 0.22 -3.57
N ALA A 59 -2.46 -0.03 -3.16
CA ALA A 59 -2.80 -0.42 -1.81
C ALA A 59 -2.84 -1.93 -1.67
N HIS A 60 -2.30 -2.45 -0.58
CA HIS A 60 -2.40 -3.85 -0.20
C HIS A 60 -3.12 -3.94 1.14
N VAL A 61 -4.10 -4.82 1.21
CA VAL A 61 -4.90 -5.06 2.41
C VAL A 61 -5.01 -6.54 2.66
N CYS A 62 -4.98 -6.91 3.94
CA CYS A 62 -5.35 -8.26 4.33
C CYS A 62 -6.88 -8.33 4.42
N SER A 63 -7.50 -9.12 3.54
CA SER A 63 -8.91 -9.41 3.57
C SER A 63 -9.19 -10.56 4.51
N GLU A 64 -10.00 -10.27 5.52
CA GLU A 64 -10.60 -11.24 6.43
C GLU A 64 -11.87 -11.86 5.83
N SER A 65 -11.89 -13.18 5.74
CA SER A 65 -13.08 -13.99 5.60
C SER A 65 -13.12 -15.00 6.76
N LYS A 66 -14.30 -15.50 7.12
CA LYS A 66 -14.54 -16.28 8.37
C LYS A 66 -13.50 -17.39 8.64
N ASP A 67 -12.93 -17.98 7.60
CA ASP A 67 -11.97 -19.10 7.71
C ASP A 67 -10.63 -18.84 7.01
N PHE A 68 -10.43 -17.68 6.38
CA PHE A 68 -9.20 -17.39 5.64
C PHE A 68 -8.87 -15.90 5.57
N TYR A 69 -7.57 -15.60 5.69
CA TYR A 69 -7.01 -14.31 5.31
C TYR A 69 -6.38 -14.40 3.92
N ALA A 70 -6.61 -13.38 3.09
CA ALA A 70 -6.00 -13.26 1.78
C ALA A 70 -5.53 -11.83 1.55
N ILE A 71 -4.34 -11.66 0.95
CA ILE A 71 -3.84 -10.33 0.60
C ILE A 71 -4.49 -9.90 -0.72
N GLU A 72 -5.25 -8.81 -0.67
CA GLU A 72 -5.82 -8.16 -1.85
C GLU A 72 -4.99 -6.93 -2.19
N SER A 73 -4.80 -6.66 -3.50
CA SER A 73 -4.04 -5.50 -3.97
C SER A 73 -4.88 -4.69 -4.96
N TYR A 74 -4.92 -3.37 -4.76
CA TYR A 74 -5.74 -2.44 -5.52
C TYR A 74 -4.91 -1.27 -6.02
N LEU A 75 -4.90 -1.02 -7.33
CA LEU A 75 -4.25 0.16 -7.88
C LEU A 75 -5.14 1.38 -7.59
N LEU A 76 -4.68 2.31 -6.76
CA LEU A 76 -5.44 3.51 -6.39
C LEU A 76 -5.41 4.54 -7.49
N GLU A 77 -4.23 4.79 -8.02
CA GLU A 77 -4.01 5.81 -9.05
C GLU A 77 -2.80 5.42 -9.91
N CYS A 78 -2.88 5.76 -11.19
CA CYS A 78 -1.77 5.70 -12.12
C CYS A 78 -1.67 7.08 -12.75
N ARG A 79 -0.78 7.93 -12.24
CA ARG A 79 -0.67 9.32 -12.69
C ARG A 79 0.54 9.51 -13.60
N ARG A 80 0.39 10.25 -14.69
CA ARG A 80 1.55 10.72 -15.46
C ARG A 80 2.41 11.58 -14.53
N PHE A 81 3.68 11.24 -14.41
CA PHE A 81 4.66 12.01 -13.66
C PHE A 81 5.27 13.07 -14.56
N THR A 82 5.17 14.34 -14.17
CA THR A 82 5.67 15.51 -14.91
C THR A 82 6.31 16.47 -13.93
N ASP A 83 7.20 17.35 -14.42
CA ASP A 83 7.92 18.31 -13.58
C ASP A 83 6.99 19.26 -12.82
N THR A 84 5.79 19.52 -13.34
CA THR A 84 4.74 20.27 -12.63
C THR A 84 4.29 19.59 -11.33
N LEU A 85 4.23 18.26 -11.30
CA LEU A 85 3.89 17.52 -10.07
C LEU A 85 5.02 17.59 -9.04
N LEU A 86 6.28 17.69 -9.48
CA LEU A 86 7.40 17.92 -8.56
C LEU A 86 7.24 19.26 -7.87
N SER A 87 6.98 20.33 -8.63
CA SER A 87 6.75 21.65 -8.05
C SER A 87 5.54 21.69 -7.11
N GLU A 88 4.46 20.95 -7.40
CA GLU A 88 3.31 20.86 -6.49
C GLU A 88 3.68 20.15 -5.18
N VAL A 89 4.44 19.05 -5.25
CA VAL A 89 4.88 18.30 -4.06
C VAL A 89 5.85 19.13 -3.21
N GLU A 90 6.80 19.82 -3.84
CA GLU A 90 7.73 20.73 -3.16
C GLU A 90 6.97 21.83 -2.41
N ASN A 91 6.01 22.48 -3.08
CA ASN A 91 5.17 23.50 -2.45
C ASN A 91 4.35 22.96 -1.25
N ILE A 92 3.89 21.70 -1.30
CA ILE A 92 3.15 21.08 -0.19
C ILE A 92 4.10 20.82 0.99
N ILE A 93 5.29 20.28 0.74
CA ILE A 93 6.30 20.01 1.77
C ILE A 93 6.72 21.31 2.46
N ASP A 94 6.92 22.37 1.68
CA ASP A 94 7.27 23.70 2.21
C ASP A 94 6.12 24.33 3.01
N SER A 95 4.87 24.00 2.69
CA SER A 95 3.69 24.49 3.43
C SER A 95 3.44 23.77 4.76
N GLU A 96 3.82 22.49 4.88
CA GLU A 96 3.67 21.70 6.12
C GLU A 96 4.83 21.91 7.12
N GLY A 97 5.93 22.56 6.69
CA GLY A 97 7.08 22.88 7.55
C GLY A 97 6.94 24.12 8.45
N ALA A 98 5.80 24.83 8.43
CA ALA A 98 5.65 26.15 9.06
C ALA A 98 4.93 26.15 10.45
N THR A 99 4.68 25.00 11.07
CA THR A 99 4.09 24.93 12.42
C THR A 99 4.84 23.99 13.36
N ASP A 100 6.03 24.41 13.82
CA ASP A 100 6.50 24.13 15.18
C ASP A 100 7.61 25.12 15.57
N SER A 101 7.22 26.30 16.06
CA SER A 101 8.13 27.29 16.64
C SER A 101 8.20 27.10 18.15
N GLY A 102 8.81 26.00 18.59
CA GLY A 102 9.27 25.80 19.96
C GLY A 102 10.68 26.36 20.12
N ALA A 103 10.79 27.50 20.82
CA ALA A 103 12.04 28.23 21.04
C ALA A 103 13.19 27.35 21.56
N MET A 104 14.34 27.37 20.88
CA MET A 104 15.60 26.88 21.42
C MET A 104 16.60 28.04 21.53
N ASN A 105 16.91 28.40 22.77
CA ASN A 105 18.07 29.20 23.12
C ASN A 105 19.33 28.47 22.65
N VAL A 106 20.13 29.17 21.84
CA VAL A 106 21.44 28.74 21.40
C VAL A 106 22.40 28.94 22.56
N ASP A 107 22.89 27.85 23.17
CA ASP A 107 24.15 27.88 23.90
C ASP A 107 25.22 27.15 23.09
N SER A 108 26.33 27.83 22.91
CA SER A 108 27.45 27.43 22.06
C SER A 108 28.46 26.68 22.91
N SER A 109 28.65 25.37 22.69
CA SER A 109 29.89 24.72 23.11
C SER A 109 30.29 23.51 22.26
N SER A 110 31.48 23.65 21.68
CA SER A 110 32.43 22.64 21.19
C SER A 110 31.90 21.48 20.34
N ASP A 111 32.17 21.61 19.04
CA ASP A 111 32.12 20.57 18.03
C ASP A 111 33.14 19.47 18.33
N SER A 112 32.65 18.31 18.79
CA SER A 112 33.35 17.05 18.65
C SER A 112 32.35 15.97 18.25
N PRO A 113 32.67 15.09 17.30
CA PRO A 113 31.73 14.10 16.79
C PRO A 113 31.36 13.10 17.91
N PRO A 114 30.09 12.70 18.02
CA PRO A 114 29.66 11.79 19.07
C PRO A 114 30.37 10.43 18.92
N VAL A 115 30.92 9.93 20.03
CA VAL A 115 31.58 8.62 20.07
C VAL A 115 30.61 7.54 19.61
N LYS A 116 31.06 6.69 18.67
CA LYS A 116 30.29 5.56 18.15
C LYS A 116 29.83 4.65 19.29
N SER A 117 28.55 4.73 19.65
CA SER A 117 27.95 3.77 20.57
C SER A 117 27.86 2.41 19.85
N PRO A 118 28.37 1.32 20.42
CA PRO A 118 28.51 0.07 19.68
C PRO A 118 27.18 -0.69 19.51
N ARG A 119 26.08 -0.24 20.14
CA ARG A 119 24.81 -0.98 20.15
C ARG A 119 23.59 -0.06 20.24
N LEU A 120 22.92 0.09 19.10
CA LEU A 120 21.71 0.87 18.86
C LEU A 120 20.55 0.58 19.85
N LEU A 121 20.55 -0.61 20.46
CA LEU A 121 19.46 -1.11 21.32
C LEU A 121 19.79 -1.15 22.82
N SER A 122 20.97 -0.68 23.24
CA SER A 122 21.42 -0.74 24.63
C SER A 122 20.49 0.01 25.60
N ARG A 123 19.87 1.11 25.15
CA ARG A 123 18.87 1.87 25.94
C ARG A 123 17.53 1.15 26.12
N TYR A 124 17.20 0.16 25.30
CA TYR A 124 15.93 -0.56 25.37
C TYR A 124 15.82 -1.46 26.62
N LYS A 125 16.96 -1.87 27.19
CA LYS A 125 17.00 -2.68 28.42
C LYS A 125 16.80 -1.85 29.71
N ALA A 126 16.94 -0.53 29.66
CA ALA A 126 16.93 0.32 30.87
C ALA A 126 15.53 0.59 31.46
N HIS A 127 14.45 0.17 30.80
CA HIS A 127 13.07 0.41 31.27
C HIS A 127 12.42 -0.81 31.97
N LYS A 128 13.16 -1.90 32.23
CA LYS A 128 12.60 -3.10 32.87
C LYS A 128 12.66 -3.05 34.40
N LYS A 129 12.09 -2.01 35.01
CA LYS A 129 11.76 -2.04 36.45
C LYS A 129 10.66 -1.05 36.83
N ARG A 130 9.41 -1.37 36.51
CA ARG A 130 8.25 -1.09 37.39
C ARG A 130 6.96 -1.71 36.85
N ASN A 131 6.25 -2.33 37.79
CA ASN A 131 4.81 -2.62 37.87
C ASN A 131 4.33 -4.06 37.65
N SER A 132 3.71 -4.50 38.73
CA SER A 132 2.99 -5.73 39.05
C SER A 132 1.58 -5.78 38.49
N ALA A 133 1.10 -7.01 38.29
CA ALA A 133 -0.31 -7.45 38.30
C ALA A 133 -1.26 -6.84 37.24
N GLN A 134 -1.13 -7.32 36.01
CA GLN A 134 -2.26 -7.77 35.18
C GLN A 134 -1.69 -8.79 34.18
N ASP A 135 -2.22 -10.00 34.15
CA ASP A 135 -1.68 -11.16 33.40
C ASP A 135 -1.93 -11.08 31.87
N SER A 136 -1.84 -9.88 31.30
CA SER A 136 -2.13 -9.52 29.90
C SER A 136 -0.99 -8.76 29.21
N SER A 137 0.24 -8.88 29.73
CA SER A 137 1.42 -8.24 29.15
C SER A 137 1.67 -8.74 27.72
N VAL A 138 1.92 -7.81 26.79
CA VAL A 138 2.39 -8.07 25.40
C VAL A 138 3.51 -9.11 25.39
N VAL A 139 4.40 -9.07 26.39
CA VAL A 139 5.52 -10.00 26.54
C VAL A 139 5.03 -11.44 26.72
N THR A 140 3.97 -11.66 27.51
CA THR A 140 3.37 -12.98 27.72
C THR A 140 2.69 -13.49 26.45
N GLN A 141 2.03 -12.62 25.66
CA GLN A 141 1.48 -13.01 24.35
C GLN A 141 2.58 -13.42 23.37
N ILE A 142 3.71 -12.68 23.36
CA ILE A 142 4.86 -12.99 22.52
C ILE A 142 5.48 -14.34 22.91
N SER A 143 5.68 -14.61 24.21
CA SER A 143 6.18 -15.91 24.67
C SER A 143 5.26 -17.06 24.25
N LYS A 144 3.94 -16.92 24.49
CA LYS A 144 2.94 -17.91 24.06
C LYS A 144 2.90 -18.12 22.54
N TYR A 145 3.18 -17.07 21.76
CA TYR A 145 3.29 -17.15 20.31
C TYR A 145 4.51 -17.97 19.90
N PHE A 146 5.69 -17.69 20.49
CA PHE A 146 6.91 -18.46 20.21
C PHE A 146 6.77 -19.94 20.55
N ASP A 147 6.07 -20.27 21.63
CA ASP A 147 5.78 -21.67 21.97
C ASP A 147 4.83 -22.30 20.92
N ALA A 148 3.77 -21.58 20.53
CA ALA A 148 2.77 -22.09 19.60
C ALA A 148 3.29 -22.28 18.16
N ILE A 149 4.27 -21.49 17.69
CA ILE A 149 4.86 -21.68 16.36
C ILE A 149 5.81 -22.88 16.32
N ASN A 150 6.45 -23.22 17.44
CA ASN A 150 7.33 -24.39 17.51
C ASN A 150 6.53 -25.70 17.43
N ASP A 151 5.27 -25.68 17.85
CA ASP A 151 4.35 -26.82 17.81
C ASP A 151 3.48 -26.88 16.54
N SER A 152 3.53 -25.87 15.66
CA SER A 152 2.64 -25.79 14.48
C SER A 152 3.35 -26.18 13.18
N ASP A 153 2.86 -27.22 12.51
CA ASP A 153 3.29 -27.63 11.15
C ASP A 153 2.61 -26.82 10.01
N THR A 154 2.10 -25.61 10.29
CA THR A 154 1.37 -24.85 9.26
C THR A 154 2.31 -23.99 8.42
N ASP A 155 2.46 -24.32 7.13
CA ASP A 155 3.27 -23.56 6.17
C ASP A 155 2.75 -22.14 5.87
N ASN A 156 1.49 -21.83 6.23
CA ASN A 156 0.86 -20.56 5.90
C ASN A 156 0.63 -19.68 7.14
N ALA A 157 1.41 -18.61 7.25
CA ALA A 157 1.29 -17.63 8.33
C ALA A 157 -0.10 -16.99 8.42
N LEU A 158 -0.77 -16.71 7.29
CA LEU A 158 -2.12 -16.14 7.29
C LEU A 158 -3.14 -17.09 7.93
N PHE A 159 -3.03 -18.39 7.66
CA PHE A 159 -3.91 -19.39 8.27
C PHE A 159 -3.69 -19.51 9.79
N PHE A 160 -2.42 -19.45 10.23
CA PHE A 160 -2.09 -19.43 11.65
C PHE A 160 -2.77 -18.25 12.37
N TRP A 161 -2.70 -17.05 11.80
CA TRP A 161 -3.32 -15.87 12.41
C TRP A 161 -4.85 -15.91 12.39
N ALA A 162 -5.47 -16.52 11.36
CA ALA A 162 -6.92 -16.75 11.31
C ALA A 162 -7.40 -17.63 12.47
N LYS A 163 -6.70 -18.73 12.73
CA LYS A 163 -7.05 -19.68 13.79
C LYS A 163 -6.79 -19.14 15.20
N ASN A 164 -5.81 -18.25 15.35
CA ASN A 164 -5.35 -17.80 16.67
C ASN A 164 -5.72 -16.34 16.99
N HIS A 165 -6.67 -15.75 16.26
CA HIS A 165 -7.17 -14.38 16.51
C HIS A 165 -7.50 -14.14 18.00
N ASP A 166 -8.32 -15.01 18.58
CA ASP A 166 -8.81 -14.85 19.95
C ASP A 166 -7.71 -15.03 21.01
N ARG A 167 -6.68 -15.81 20.70
CA ARG A 167 -5.54 -16.07 21.59
C ARG A 167 -4.55 -14.90 21.64
N PHE A 168 -4.42 -14.15 20.54
CA PHE A 168 -3.38 -13.15 20.36
C PHE A 168 -3.93 -11.79 19.88
N GLN A 169 -4.99 -11.28 20.48
CA GLN A 169 -5.72 -10.09 19.99
C GLN A 169 -4.84 -8.85 19.71
N GLN A 170 -3.81 -8.58 20.51
CA GLN A 170 -2.93 -7.42 20.31
C GLN A 170 -1.89 -7.69 19.22
N LEU A 171 -1.28 -8.87 19.25
CA LEU A 171 -0.26 -9.27 18.28
C LEU A 171 -0.86 -9.54 16.89
N HIS A 172 -2.11 -9.99 16.83
CA HIS A 172 -2.86 -10.24 15.60
C HIS A 172 -3.00 -8.97 14.74
N LYS A 173 -3.37 -7.83 15.35
CA LYS A 173 -3.47 -6.54 14.63
C LYS A 173 -2.14 -6.13 14.02
N LEU A 174 -1.04 -6.35 14.74
CA LEU A 174 0.31 -6.07 14.23
C LEU A 174 0.69 -7.05 13.11
N ALA A 175 0.41 -8.34 13.30
CA ALA A 175 0.70 -9.38 12.32
C ALA A 175 -0.01 -9.12 10.99
N LEU A 176 -1.29 -8.79 11.00
CA LEU A 176 -2.02 -8.46 9.77
C LEU A 176 -1.44 -7.22 9.07
N LYS A 177 -1.01 -6.21 9.84
CA LYS A 177 -0.35 -5.03 9.28
C LYS A 177 0.95 -5.42 8.57
N VAL A 178 1.80 -6.23 9.22
CA VAL A 178 3.08 -6.67 8.64
C VAL A 178 2.86 -7.59 7.44
N LEU A 179 1.96 -8.56 7.54
CA LEU A 179 1.68 -9.53 6.47
C LEU A 179 1.00 -8.90 5.24
N SER A 180 0.32 -7.76 5.40
CA SER A 180 -0.22 -7.00 4.26
C SER A 180 0.85 -6.27 3.45
N VAL A 181 2.09 -6.19 3.94
CA VAL A 181 3.20 -5.60 3.19
C VAL A 181 3.72 -6.66 2.21
N PRO A 182 3.69 -6.39 0.90
CA PRO A 182 4.27 -7.32 -0.06
C PRO A 182 5.78 -7.42 0.14
N ALA A 183 6.32 -8.63 0.04
CA ALA A 183 7.75 -8.90 0.21
C ALA A 183 8.63 -8.38 -0.95
N SER A 184 8.04 -7.95 -2.07
CA SER A 184 8.75 -7.48 -3.26
C SER A 184 7.95 -6.43 -4.05
N SER A 185 8.60 -5.79 -5.01
CA SER A 185 8.01 -4.95 -6.06
C SER A 185 7.14 -5.72 -7.06
N ALA A 186 7.03 -7.06 -6.98
CA ALA A 186 6.26 -7.86 -7.92
C ALA A 186 4.79 -7.39 -8.16
N PRO A 187 4.06 -6.85 -7.15
CA PRO A 187 2.71 -6.33 -7.39
C PRO A 187 2.68 -5.12 -8.33
N VAL A 188 3.69 -4.26 -8.28
CA VAL A 188 3.80 -3.10 -9.16
C VAL A 188 4.45 -3.47 -10.51
N GLU A 189 5.32 -4.47 -10.55
CA GLU A 189 5.81 -5.03 -11.82
C GLU A 189 4.70 -5.69 -12.64
N ARG A 190 3.66 -6.24 -11.99
CA ARG A 190 2.43 -6.67 -12.69
C ARG A 190 1.71 -5.52 -13.39
N ILE A 191 1.83 -4.29 -12.89
CA ILE A 191 1.32 -3.10 -13.57
C ILE A 191 2.10 -2.87 -14.87
N PHE A 192 3.43 -3.06 -14.87
CA PHE A 192 4.26 -2.96 -16.09
C PHE A 192 3.89 -4.03 -17.12
N SER A 193 3.72 -5.27 -16.68
CA SER A 193 3.31 -6.36 -17.59
C SER A 193 1.93 -6.08 -18.21
N ARG A 194 0.96 -5.67 -17.38
CA ARG A 194 -0.39 -5.29 -17.84
C ARG A 194 -0.37 -4.05 -18.75
N GLY A 195 0.45 -3.06 -18.43
CA GLY A 195 0.69 -1.86 -19.23
C GLY A 195 1.31 -2.19 -20.59
N GLY A 196 2.29 -3.10 -20.63
CA GLY A 196 2.91 -3.58 -21.86
C GLY A 196 1.92 -4.25 -22.82
N ILE A 197 0.92 -4.98 -22.30
CA ILE A 197 -0.17 -5.55 -23.10
C ILE A 197 -1.05 -4.45 -23.70
N ILE A 198 -1.36 -3.39 -22.93
CA ILE A 198 -2.18 -2.26 -23.39
C ILE A 198 -1.42 -1.44 -24.45
N MET A 199 -0.10 -1.29 -24.29
CA MET A 199 0.78 -0.46 -25.11
C MET A 199 1.41 -1.20 -26.31
N ARG A 200 0.80 -2.29 -26.81
CA ARG A 200 1.29 -2.97 -28.02
C ARG A 200 1.45 -1.96 -29.18
N PRO A 201 2.40 -2.19 -30.12
CA PRO A 201 2.73 -1.22 -31.18
C PRO A 201 1.53 -0.68 -31.97
N HIS A 202 0.54 -1.54 -32.28
CA HIS A 202 -0.69 -1.16 -32.98
C HIS A 202 -1.66 -0.29 -32.13
N ARG A 203 -1.42 -0.18 -30.82
CA ARG A 203 -2.15 0.67 -29.85
C ARG A 203 -1.30 1.83 -29.32
N ALA A 204 -0.13 2.10 -29.92
CA ALA A 204 0.83 3.10 -29.45
C ALA A 204 0.37 4.57 -29.58
N CYS A 205 -0.71 4.85 -30.32
CA CYS A 205 -1.31 6.18 -30.43
C CYS A 205 -2.22 6.55 -29.24
N LEU A 206 -2.22 5.77 -28.15
CA LEU A 206 -3.04 6.07 -26.99
C LEU A 206 -2.54 7.32 -26.24
N GLY A 207 -3.45 8.27 -26.01
CA GLY A 207 -3.20 9.41 -25.14
C GLY A 207 -2.85 8.97 -23.72
N HIS A 208 -2.02 9.74 -23.02
CA HIS A 208 -1.57 9.41 -21.65
C HIS A 208 -2.76 9.23 -20.70
N ARG A 209 -3.78 10.11 -20.76
CA ARG A 209 -4.99 10.00 -19.93
C ARG A 209 -5.71 8.67 -20.13
N MET A 210 -5.90 8.26 -21.39
CA MET A 210 -6.56 6.99 -21.69
C MET A 210 -5.70 5.79 -21.26
N LEU A 211 -4.36 5.87 -21.38
CA LEU A 211 -3.47 4.83 -20.88
C LEU A 211 -3.59 4.67 -19.36
N GLN A 212 -3.55 5.76 -18.61
CA GLN A 212 -3.74 5.77 -17.14
C GLN A 212 -5.06 5.11 -16.75
N THR A 213 -6.15 5.48 -17.43
CA THR A 213 -7.48 4.92 -17.18
C THR A 213 -7.54 3.42 -17.48
N LEU A 214 -7.01 2.97 -18.63
CA LEU A 214 -7.04 1.56 -18.98
C LEU A 214 -6.18 0.71 -18.04
N ILE A 215 -5.03 1.23 -17.60
CA ILE A 215 -4.19 0.57 -16.61
C ILE A 215 -4.93 0.44 -15.28
N PHE A 216 -5.55 1.51 -14.79
CA PHE A 216 -6.36 1.48 -13.57
C PHE A 216 -7.46 0.40 -13.65
N LEU A 217 -8.26 0.40 -14.72
CA LEU A 217 -9.33 -0.59 -14.91
C LEU A 217 -8.79 -2.01 -15.04
N LYS A 218 -7.68 -2.20 -15.75
CA LYS A 218 -7.07 -3.52 -15.93
C LYS A 218 -6.43 -4.04 -14.64
N CYS A 219 -5.85 -3.17 -13.83
CA CYS A 219 -5.25 -3.55 -12.55
C CYS A 219 -6.32 -3.97 -11.54
N ASN A 220 -7.46 -3.30 -11.56
CA ASN A 220 -8.63 -3.57 -10.71
C ASN A 220 -9.69 -4.42 -11.41
N GLN A 221 -9.32 -5.26 -12.38
CA GLN A 221 -10.28 -6.04 -13.18
C GLN A 221 -11.14 -6.98 -12.31
N THR A 222 -10.66 -7.41 -11.15
CA THR A 222 -11.41 -8.23 -10.20
C THR A 222 -12.62 -7.51 -9.59
N LEU A 223 -12.73 -6.19 -9.77
CA LEU A 223 -13.80 -5.35 -9.27
C LEU A 223 -14.82 -4.92 -10.36
N LEU A 224 -14.58 -5.32 -11.62
CA LEU A 224 -15.44 -5.01 -12.76
C LEU A 224 -16.53 -6.08 -12.93
#